data_AF-M1YL50-F1
#
_entry.id   AF-M1YL50-F1
#
_cell.length_a   1.000
_cell.length_b   1.000
_cell.length_c   1.000
_cell.angle_alpha   90.00
_cell.angle_beta   90.00
_cell.angle_gamma   90.00
#
_symmetry.space_group_name_H-M   'P 1'
#
loop_
_entity.id
_entity.type
_entity.pdbx_description
1 polymer ?
#
loop_
_entity_poly.entity_id
_entity_poly.type
_entity_poly.pdbx_seq_one_letter_code
_entity_poly.pdbx_strand_id
1 'polypeptide(L)'
;MTLGCIGYGSLIWSPRDLAKHLQHGDRWLGDGPALPVEFARESDRRRITLVIVPGHPESTTYWTPYNHANIDEAREQLAGRECCGTEHIGLLTASGRTESALTPALLDVLKTWMESKNLSGLVWTELPFGFKANPGHLPTVEDVCAYLEGLIKRNEHANAEEYIRKAPLQIDTPYRKIIEQRFGWPPL
;
A
#
# COMPACT_ATOMS: atom_id res chain seq x y z
N MET A 1 10.94 -14.80 -17.03
CA MET A 1 9.69 -14.79 -16.24
C MET A 1 9.85 -13.69 -15.21
N THR A 2 9.01 -12.67 -15.25
CA THR A 2 9.17 -11.44 -14.45
C THR A 2 8.07 -11.36 -13.42
N LEU A 3 8.45 -11.19 -12.15
CA LEU A 3 7.50 -10.93 -11.07
C LEU A 3 7.32 -9.42 -10.89
N GLY A 4 6.13 -8.98 -10.50
CA GLY A 4 5.83 -7.59 -10.15
C GLY A 4 5.61 -7.41 -8.64
N CYS A 5 6.13 -6.32 -8.08
CA CYS A 5 5.74 -5.78 -6.79
C CYS A 5 4.76 -4.64 -7.00
N ILE A 6 3.58 -4.67 -6.37
CA ILE A 6 2.64 -3.54 -6.37
C ILE A 6 2.88 -2.68 -5.12
N GLY A 7 2.84 -1.37 -5.30
CA GLY A 7 3.02 -0.39 -4.24
C GLY A 7 2.09 0.80 -4.39
N TYR A 8 1.65 1.34 -3.27
CA TYR A 8 0.70 2.46 -3.23
C TYR A 8 1.00 3.42 -2.08
N GLY A 9 2.09 3.22 -1.34
CA GLY A 9 2.44 4.07 -0.19
C GLY A 9 3.94 4.21 -0.04
N SER A 10 4.44 4.00 1.18
CA SER A 10 5.86 4.19 1.51
C SER A 10 6.83 3.34 0.71
N LEU A 11 6.38 2.25 0.07
CA LEU A 11 7.22 1.45 -0.83
C LEU A 11 7.89 2.31 -1.90
N ILE A 12 7.17 3.34 -2.36
CA ILE A 12 7.56 4.17 -3.50
C ILE A 12 8.68 5.15 -3.15
N TRP A 13 8.61 5.78 -1.97
CA TRP A 13 9.61 6.76 -1.51
C TRP A 13 10.57 6.22 -0.44
N SER A 14 10.34 5.00 0.06
CA SER A 14 11.21 4.31 1.01
C SER A 14 11.15 2.79 0.81
N PRO A 15 11.73 2.27 -0.30
CA PRO A 15 11.82 0.83 -0.55
C PRO A 15 12.77 0.13 0.44
N ARG A 16 13.73 0.84 1.04
CA ARG A 16 14.74 0.28 1.96
C ARG A 16 15.49 -0.89 1.29
N ASP A 17 15.76 -1.96 2.03
CA ASP A 17 16.46 -3.15 1.53
C ASP A 17 15.75 -3.84 0.37
N LEU A 18 14.43 -3.64 0.19
CA LEU A 18 13.69 -4.17 -0.96
C LEU A 18 14.29 -3.68 -2.28
N ALA A 19 14.84 -2.46 -2.33
CA ALA A 19 15.43 -1.89 -3.56
C ALA A 19 16.53 -2.77 -4.17
N LYS A 20 17.26 -3.54 -3.35
CA LYS A 20 18.31 -4.46 -3.82
C LYS A 20 17.75 -5.61 -4.66
N HIS A 21 16.47 -5.93 -4.46
CA HIS A 21 15.78 -7.04 -5.11
C HIS A 21 14.91 -6.59 -6.29
N LEU A 22 14.78 -5.29 -6.52
CA LEU A 22 13.98 -4.72 -7.60
C LEU A 22 14.84 -4.43 -8.85
N GLN A 23 14.28 -4.70 -10.04
CA GLN A 23 14.98 -4.58 -11.32
C GLN A 23 15.53 -3.18 -11.60
N HIS A 24 14.83 -2.16 -11.11
CA HIS A 24 15.18 -0.78 -11.34
C HIS A 24 15.42 -0.01 -10.04
N GLY A 25 15.80 -0.71 -8.96
CA GLY A 25 16.07 -0.11 -7.66
C GLY A 25 14.82 0.56 -7.07
N ASP A 26 14.79 1.90 -7.10
CA ASP A 26 13.71 2.74 -6.58
C ASP A 26 12.75 3.27 -7.67
N ARG A 27 12.90 2.84 -8.93
CA ARG A 27 11.99 3.26 -10.00
C ARG A 27 10.68 2.48 -9.95
N TRP A 28 9.61 3.19 -9.59
CA TRP A 28 8.23 2.71 -9.62
C TRP A 28 7.49 3.20 -10.87
N LEU A 29 6.76 2.32 -11.54
CA LEU A 29 5.96 2.58 -12.73
C LEU A 29 4.52 2.92 -12.33
N GLY A 30 3.98 4.01 -12.85
CA GLY A 30 2.67 4.55 -12.45
C GLY A 30 1.44 3.93 -13.15
N ASP A 31 1.63 2.86 -13.93
CA ASP A 31 0.57 2.20 -14.69
C ASP A 31 0.18 0.83 -14.10
N GLY A 32 0.16 0.77 -12.76
CA GLY A 32 -0.25 -0.40 -11.97
C GLY A 32 -1.75 -0.69 -12.02
N PRO A 33 -2.21 -1.77 -11.37
CA PRO A 33 -3.63 -2.07 -11.29
C PRO A 33 -4.36 -1.00 -10.48
N ALA A 34 -5.63 -0.75 -10.81
CA ALA A 34 -6.51 0.07 -10.00
C ALA A 34 -6.90 -0.71 -8.75
N LEU A 35 -6.61 -0.18 -7.56
CA LEU A 35 -6.95 -0.81 -6.29
C LEU A 35 -7.62 0.21 -5.36
N PRO A 36 -8.59 -0.23 -4.54
CA PRO A 36 -9.29 0.66 -3.61
C PRO A 36 -8.41 0.86 -2.37
N VAL A 37 -7.50 1.83 -2.41
CA VAL A 37 -6.59 2.14 -1.30
C VAL A 37 -7.06 3.37 -0.54
N GLU A 38 -6.91 3.37 0.79
CA GLU A 38 -7.31 4.50 1.63
C GLU A 38 -6.43 4.64 2.89
N PHE A 39 -6.33 5.86 3.42
CA PHE A 39 -5.67 6.23 4.68
C PHE A 39 -6.46 5.70 5.90
N ALA A 40 -6.45 4.38 6.07
CA ALA A 40 -7.35 3.69 6.98
C ALA A 40 -6.64 2.82 8.03
N ARG A 41 -5.30 2.89 8.16
CA ARG A 41 -4.53 2.11 9.13
C ARG A 41 -3.67 2.98 10.02
N GLU A 42 -3.75 2.79 11.33
CA GLU A 42 -2.73 3.30 12.25
C GLU A 42 -1.51 2.36 12.25
N SER A 43 -0.38 2.87 11.79
CA SER A 43 0.91 2.15 11.86
C SER A 43 1.76 2.62 13.03
N ASP A 44 2.96 2.05 13.16
CA ASP A 44 3.95 2.55 14.09
C ASP A 44 4.31 4.01 13.85
N ARG A 45 4.82 4.64 14.92
CA ARG A 45 5.11 6.08 14.97
C ARG A 45 3.88 6.95 14.67
N ARG A 46 2.67 6.44 15.00
CA ARG A 46 1.40 7.18 14.99
C ARG A 46 0.99 7.70 13.61
N ARG A 47 1.41 7.01 12.55
CA ARG A 47 1.11 7.41 11.17
C ARG A 47 -0.20 6.77 10.74
N ILE A 48 -1.02 7.51 10.02
CA ILE A 48 -2.12 6.94 9.24
C ILE A 48 -1.56 6.57 7.86
N THR A 49 -1.68 5.30 7.48
CA THR A 49 -1.07 4.73 6.28
C THR A 49 -2.09 4.16 5.31
N LEU A 50 -1.72 4.12 4.03
CA LEU A 50 -2.53 3.57 2.97
C LEU A 50 -2.61 2.03 3.09
N VAL A 51 -3.81 1.49 2.93
CA VAL A 51 -4.14 0.06 2.90
C VAL A 51 -5.27 -0.19 1.92
N ILE A 52 -5.43 -1.44 1.46
CA ILE A 52 -6.55 -1.82 0.59
C ILE A 52 -7.84 -1.89 1.42
N VAL A 53 -8.86 -1.16 0.99
CA VAL A 53 -10.19 -1.09 1.60
C VAL A 53 -11.25 -1.42 0.53
N PRO A 54 -11.68 -2.69 0.40
CA PRO A 54 -12.67 -3.08 -0.59
C PRO A 54 -13.93 -2.21 -0.55
N GLY A 55 -14.45 -1.84 -1.72
CA GLY A 55 -15.64 -1.00 -1.86
C GLY A 55 -15.39 0.51 -1.79
N HIS A 56 -14.14 0.96 -1.58
CA HIS A 56 -13.77 2.38 -1.72
C HIS A 56 -13.39 2.73 -3.16
N PRO A 57 -13.33 4.03 -3.51
CA PRO A 57 -12.84 4.47 -4.81
C PRO A 57 -11.43 3.95 -5.10
N GLU A 58 -11.20 3.55 -6.34
CA GLU A 58 -9.92 3.00 -6.77
C GLU A 58 -8.93 4.09 -7.16
N SER A 59 -7.64 3.83 -6.91
CA SER A 59 -6.53 4.61 -7.43
C SER A 59 -5.63 3.71 -8.27
N THR A 60 -5.12 4.21 -9.40
CA THR A 60 -4.08 3.52 -10.14
C THR A 60 -2.84 3.41 -9.26
N THR A 61 -2.43 2.19 -8.94
CA THR A 61 -1.27 1.95 -8.08
C THR A 61 0.03 1.99 -8.87
N TYR A 62 1.16 1.91 -8.17
CA TYR A 62 2.46 1.78 -8.78
C TYR A 62 2.90 0.32 -8.76
N TRP A 63 3.86 -0.01 -9.61
CA TRP A 63 4.51 -1.31 -9.57
C TRP A 63 5.97 -1.25 -10.00
N THR A 64 6.71 -2.32 -9.74
CA THR A 64 8.09 -2.48 -10.21
C THR A 64 8.41 -3.96 -10.38
N PRO A 65 9.19 -4.35 -11.41
CA PRO A 65 9.62 -5.71 -11.56
C PRO A 65 10.70 -6.10 -10.53
N TYR A 66 10.72 -7.38 -10.13
CA TYR A 66 11.80 -7.98 -9.35
C TYR A 66 12.99 -8.38 -10.24
N ASN A 67 14.18 -8.47 -9.63
CA ASN A 67 15.40 -8.99 -10.25
C ASN A 67 15.40 -10.51 -10.44
N HIS A 68 14.55 -11.25 -9.73
CA HIS A 68 14.56 -12.71 -9.66
C HIS A 68 13.14 -13.27 -9.86
N ALA A 69 13.04 -14.57 -10.16
CA ALA A 69 11.81 -15.21 -10.63
C ALA A 69 11.09 -16.07 -9.57
N ASN A 70 11.52 -16.05 -8.30
CA ASN A 70 10.90 -16.86 -7.23
C ASN A 70 9.85 -16.05 -6.45
N ILE A 71 8.59 -16.49 -6.51
CA ILE A 71 7.45 -15.81 -5.88
C ILE A 71 7.52 -15.84 -4.35
N ASP A 72 8.03 -16.93 -3.76
CA ASP A 72 8.13 -17.07 -2.31
C ASP A 72 9.21 -16.14 -1.76
N GLU A 73 10.38 -16.07 -2.43
CA GLU A 73 11.43 -15.10 -2.07
C GLU A 73 10.96 -13.65 -2.22
N ALA A 74 10.23 -13.34 -3.30
CA ALA A 74 9.67 -12.00 -3.51
C ALA A 74 8.71 -11.62 -2.37
N ARG A 75 7.85 -12.57 -1.97
CA ARG A 75 6.91 -12.41 -0.85
C ARG A 75 7.65 -12.19 0.47
N GLU A 76 8.67 -12.98 0.77
CA GLU A 76 9.49 -12.86 1.98
C GLU A 76 10.24 -11.53 2.03
N GLN A 77 10.81 -11.08 0.91
CA GLN A 77 11.50 -9.79 0.82
C GLN A 77 10.55 -8.62 1.08
N LEU A 78 9.34 -8.68 0.51
CA LEU A 78 8.32 -7.66 0.76
C LEU A 78 7.85 -7.68 2.22
N ALA A 79 7.62 -8.86 2.80
CA ALA A 79 7.26 -9.01 4.22
C ALA A 79 8.35 -8.43 5.15
N GLY A 80 9.62 -8.75 4.87
CA GLY A 80 10.76 -8.20 5.61
C GLY A 80 10.84 -6.68 5.55
N ARG A 81 10.57 -6.10 4.38
CA ARG A 81 10.49 -4.64 4.22
C ARG A 81 9.36 -4.03 5.04
N GLU A 82 8.17 -4.63 5.00
CA GLU A 82 6.98 -4.15 5.72
C GLU A 82 7.06 -4.39 7.22
N CYS A 83 8.03 -5.22 7.65
CA CYS A 83 8.18 -5.68 9.02
C CYS A 83 6.93 -6.43 9.51
N CYS A 84 6.39 -7.32 8.68
CA CYS A 84 5.22 -8.15 8.97
C CYS A 84 5.47 -9.61 8.57
N GLY A 85 4.54 -10.50 8.92
CA GLY A 85 4.55 -11.88 8.42
C GLY A 85 4.08 -11.98 6.97
N THR A 86 4.38 -13.10 6.32
CA THR A 86 4.01 -13.36 4.92
C THR A 86 2.51 -13.53 4.71
N GLU A 87 1.73 -13.77 5.77
CA GLU A 87 0.27 -13.75 5.77
C GLU A 87 -0.33 -12.37 5.46
N HIS A 88 0.48 -11.30 5.59
CA HIS A 88 0.10 -9.94 5.22
C HIS A 88 0.60 -9.55 3.83
N ILE A 89 1.17 -10.47 3.07
CA ILE A 89 1.63 -10.24 1.70
C ILE A 89 0.87 -11.17 0.76
N GLY A 90 -0.01 -10.57 -0.05
CA GLY A 90 -0.73 -11.27 -1.09
C GLY A 90 0.21 -11.74 -2.20
N LEU A 91 -0.11 -12.88 -2.80
CA LEU A 91 0.55 -13.38 -4.00
C LEU A 91 -0.44 -13.95 -5.01
N LEU A 92 -0.10 -13.81 -6.29
CA LEU A 92 -0.82 -14.43 -7.40
C LEU A 92 0.18 -14.81 -8.51
N THR A 93 0.04 -15.97 -9.12
CA THR A 93 0.91 -16.43 -10.22
C THR A 93 0.14 -16.75 -11.49
N ALA A 94 0.81 -16.68 -12.64
CA ALA A 94 0.24 -17.09 -13.93
C ALA A 94 -0.14 -18.59 -13.96
N SER A 95 0.46 -19.41 -13.10
CA SER A 95 0.11 -20.83 -12.92
C SER A 95 -1.16 -21.05 -12.09
N GLY A 96 -1.77 -19.99 -11.55
CA GLY A 96 -3.00 -20.04 -10.78
C GLY A 96 -2.81 -20.18 -9.26
N ARG A 97 -1.57 -20.18 -8.74
CA ARG A 97 -1.35 -20.12 -7.30
C ARG A 97 -1.77 -18.74 -6.80
N THR A 98 -2.62 -18.72 -5.77
CA THR A 98 -3.11 -17.50 -5.14
C THR A 98 -3.14 -17.69 -3.64
N GLU A 99 -2.50 -16.79 -2.89
CA GLU A 99 -2.59 -16.71 -1.43
C GLU A 99 -2.80 -15.23 -1.09
N SER A 100 -4.03 -14.88 -0.70
CA SER A 100 -4.45 -13.49 -0.49
C SER A 100 -5.75 -13.46 0.31
N ALA A 101 -5.96 -12.39 1.07
CA ALA A 101 -7.21 -12.09 1.76
C ALA A 101 -8.17 -11.21 0.91
N LEU A 102 -7.78 -10.83 -0.31
CA LEU A 102 -8.62 -10.03 -1.20
C LEU A 102 -9.83 -10.80 -1.70
N THR A 103 -10.87 -10.05 -2.07
CA THR A 103 -12.07 -10.61 -2.68
C THR A 103 -11.77 -11.18 -4.07
N PRO A 104 -12.55 -12.17 -4.56
CA PRO A 104 -12.38 -12.70 -5.91
C PRO A 104 -12.37 -11.62 -7.00
N ALA A 105 -13.22 -10.59 -6.87
CA ALA A 105 -13.28 -9.49 -7.83
C ALA A 105 -11.96 -8.70 -7.91
N LEU A 106 -11.29 -8.44 -6.77
CA LEU A 106 -9.99 -7.76 -6.77
C LEU A 106 -8.88 -8.67 -7.30
N LEU A 107 -8.95 -9.98 -7.01
CA LEU A 107 -8.02 -10.96 -7.57
C LEU A 107 -8.13 -11.05 -9.10
N ASP A 108 -9.35 -10.95 -9.65
CA ASP A 108 -9.57 -10.90 -11.10
C ASP A 108 -8.95 -9.64 -11.72
N VAL A 109 -9.10 -8.47 -11.08
CA VAL A 109 -8.42 -7.22 -11.52
C VAL A 109 -6.91 -7.40 -11.56
N LEU A 110 -6.32 -7.97 -10.49
CA LEU A 110 -4.88 -8.23 -10.41
C LEU A 110 -4.43 -9.21 -11.49
N LYS A 111 -5.19 -10.28 -11.72
CA LYS A 111 -4.89 -11.29 -12.73
C LYS A 111 -4.93 -10.72 -14.14
N THR A 112 -6.00 -10.01 -14.51
CA THR A 112 -6.11 -9.36 -15.83
C THR A 112 -4.99 -8.36 -16.05
N TRP A 113 -4.66 -7.55 -15.04
CA TRP A 113 -3.55 -6.61 -15.14
C TRP A 113 -2.19 -7.32 -15.28
N MET A 114 -1.93 -8.35 -14.48
CA MET A 114 -0.71 -9.17 -14.57
C MET A 114 -0.50 -9.75 -15.98
N GLU A 115 -1.56 -10.33 -16.56
CA GLU A 115 -1.54 -10.89 -17.91
C GLU A 115 -1.25 -9.81 -18.96
N SER A 116 -1.86 -8.63 -18.83
CA SER A 116 -1.61 -7.51 -19.74
C SER A 116 -0.16 -7.01 -19.72
N LYS A 117 0.56 -7.21 -18.60
CA LYS A 117 1.97 -6.85 -18.43
C LYS A 117 2.93 -8.00 -18.73
N ASN A 118 2.43 -9.17 -19.13
CA ASN A 118 3.21 -10.41 -19.33
C ASN A 118 4.05 -10.79 -18.08
N LEU A 119 3.50 -10.57 -16.89
CA LEU A 119 4.14 -10.95 -15.63
C LEU A 119 3.80 -12.40 -15.26
N SER A 120 4.76 -13.10 -14.65
CA SER A 120 4.57 -14.48 -14.19
C SER A 120 3.98 -14.58 -12.79
N GLY A 121 3.96 -13.48 -12.05
CA GLY A 121 3.37 -13.39 -10.73
C GLY A 121 3.45 -11.99 -10.13
N LEU A 122 2.68 -11.77 -9.07
CA LEU A 122 2.55 -10.51 -8.34
C LEU A 122 2.69 -10.75 -6.84
N VAL A 123 3.27 -9.78 -6.14
CA VAL A 123 3.20 -9.65 -4.68
C VAL A 123 2.80 -8.22 -4.31
N TRP A 124 2.05 -8.09 -3.21
CA TRP A 124 1.59 -6.79 -2.71
C TRP A 124 1.29 -6.86 -1.21
N THR A 125 1.31 -5.71 -0.55
CA THR A 125 1.01 -5.60 0.88
C THR A 125 -0.51 -5.65 1.12
N GLU A 126 -0.95 -6.43 2.11
CA GLU A 126 -2.33 -6.63 2.57
C GLU A 126 -2.46 -6.42 4.10
N LEU A 127 -1.82 -5.36 4.61
CA LEU A 127 -1.95 -5.01 6.02
C LEU A 127 -3.40 -4.58 6.33
N PRO A 128 -3.99 -5.03 7.45
CA PRO A 128 -5.37 -4.71 7.78
C PRO A 128 -5.54 -3.23 8.10
N PHE A 129 -6.70 -2.68 7.74
CA PHE A 129 -7.14 -1.38 8.24
C PHE A 129 -7.47 -1.42 9.73
N GLY A 130 -7.65 -0.23 10.31
CA GLY A 130 -8.02 -0.04 11.70
C GLY A 130 -6.97 0.71 12.51
N PHE A 131 -7.42 1.22 13.64
CA PHE A 131 -6.56 1.78 14.67
C PHE A 131 -6.01 0.69 15.57
N LYS A 132 -4.88 0.93 16.23
CA LYS A 132 -4.29 -0.04 17.15
C LYS A 132 -5.23 -0.40 18.31
N ALA A 133 -6.05 0.57 18.73
CA ALA A 133 -7.07 0.36 19.76
C ALA A 133 -8.29 -0.44 19.27
N ASN A 134 -8.53 -0.52 17.96
CA ASN A 134 -9.65 -1.23 17.38
C ASN A 134 -9.27 -1.86 16.02
N PRO A 135 -8.40 -2.89 16.00
CA PRO A 135 -7.91 -3.50 14.77
C PRO A 135 -9.05 -4.13 13.95
N GLY A 136 -9.01 -3.99 12.63
CA GLY A 136 -10.04 -4.56 11.73
C GLY A 136 -11.37 -3.82 11.74
N HIS A 137 -11.52 -2.74 12.50
CA HIS A 137 -12.61 -1.80 12.34
C HIS A 137 -12.18 -0.67 11.41
N LEU A 138 -12.89 -0.50 10.29
CA LEU A 138 -12.57 0.54 9.32
C LEU A 138 -12.88 1.92 9.90
N PRO A 139 -11.88 2.80 10.12
CA PRO A 139 -12.16 4.14 10.62
C PRO A 139 -12.85 4.97 9.54
N THR A 140 -13.79 5.81 9.95
CA THR A 140 -14.34 6.86 9.09
C THR A 140 -13.30 7.97 8.88
N VAL A 141 -13.52 8.84 7.90
CA VAL A 141 -12.65 10.01 7.71
C VAL A 141 -12.65 10.93 8.94
N GLU A 142 -13.76 11.02 9.65
CA GLU A 142 -13.86 11.82 10.88
C GLU A 142 -13.07 11.18 12.02
N ASP A 143 -13.06 9.84 12.14
CA ASP A 143 -12.21 9.14 13.12
C ASP A 143 -10.72 9.40 12.84
N VAL A 144 -10.32 9.34 11.55
CA VAL A 144 -8.95 9.65 11.12
C VAL A 144 -8.60 11.10 11.43
N CYS A 145 -9.48 12.05 11.11
CA CYS A 145 -9.25 13.46 11.42
C CYS A 145 -9.16 13.70 12.93
N ALA A 146 -10.05 13.12 13.73
CA ALA A 146 -10.03 13.25 15.18
C ALA A 146 -8.73 12.70 15.79
N TYR A 147 -8.24 11.56 15.27
CA TYR A 147 -6.95 11.01 15.66
C TYR A 147 -5.80 11.98 15.37
N LEU A 148 -5.73 12.51 14.15
CA LEU A 148 -4.70 13.46 13.71
C LEU A 148 -4.77 14.78 14.49
N GLU A 149 -5.97 15.32 14.74
CA GLU A 149 -6.18 16.48 15.62
C GLU A 149 -5.64 16.23 17.03
N GLY A 150 -5.87 15.04 17.57
CA GLY A 150 -5.33 14.63 18.86
C GLY A 150 -3.80 14.65 18.89
N LEU A 151 -3.15 14.19 17.82
CA LEU A 151 -1.69 14.27 17.68
C LEU A 151 -1.21 15.72 17.58
N ILE A 152 -1.91 16.57 16.83
CA ILE A 152 -1.58 17.99 16.68
C ILE A 152 -1.63 18.69 18.04
N LYS A 153 -2.71 18.50 18.80
CA LYS A 153 -2.89 19.07 20.14
C LYS A 153 -1.78 18.68 21.12
N ARG A 154 -1.22 17.47 20.97
CA ARG A 154 -0.10 16.98 21.79
C ARG A 154 1.29 17.29 21.21
N ASN A 155 1.37 17.93 20.04
CA ASN A 155 2.60 18.15 19.30
C ASN A 155 3.33 16.85 18.89
N GLU A 156 2.57 15.82 18.50
CA GLU A 156 3.04 14.46 18.19
C GLU A 156 2.78 14.06 16.73
N HIS A 157 2.41 15.01 15.86
CA HIS A 157 1.89 14.77 14.51
C HIS A 157 2.95 14.64 13.42
N ALA A 158 4.22 15.02 13.68
CA ALA A 158 5.25 15.17 12.64
C ALA A 158 5.42 13.94 11.73
N ASN A 159 5.44 12.73 12.28
CA ASN A 159 5.55 11.51 11.47
C ASN A 159 4.30 11.25 10.62
N ALA A 160 3.11 11.56 11.13
CA ALA A 160 1.85 11.38 10.42
C ALA A 160 1.75 12.35 9.24
N GLU A 161 2.03 13.64 9.50
CA GLU A 161 2.11 14.67 8.47
C GLU A 161 3.12 14.27 7.39
N GLU A 162 4.36 13.93 7.77
CA GLU A 162 5.40 13.55 6.82
C GLU A 162 4.93 12.39 5.92
N TYR A 163 4.33 11.34 6.50
CA TYR A 163 3.86 10.20 5.73
C TYR A 163 2.76 10.60 4.74
N ILE A 164 1.75 11.35 5.19
CA ILE A 164 0.62 11.78 4.36
C ILE A 164 1.12 12.63 3.20
N ARG A 165 2.00 13.60 3.48
CA ARG A 165 2.51 14.51 2.45
C ARG A 165 3.48 13.84 1.48
N LYS A 166 4.20 12.81 1.91
CA LYS A 166 5.03 11.97 1.02
C LYS A 166 4.23 10.91 0.26
N ALA A 167 2.94 10.72 0.54
CA ALA A 167 2.16 9.74 -0.18
C ALA A 167 2.16 10.07 -1.69
N PRO A 168 2.32 9.06 -2.57
CA PRO A 168 2.49 9.30 -4.00
C PRO A 168 1.34 10.12 -4.58
N LEU A 169 1.63 11.13 -5.40
CA LEU A 169 0.63 12.08 -5.92
C LEU A 169 -0.55 11.41 -6.63
N GLN A 170 -0.30 10.30 -7.33
CA GLN A 170 -1.34 9.56 -8.05
C GLN A 170 -2.35 8.84 -7.13
N ILE A 171 -1.98 8.63 -5.86
CA ILE A 171 -2.87 8.02 -4.86
C ILE A 171 -3.70 9.13 -4.20
N ASP A 172 -4.68 9.61 -4.95
CA ASP A 172 -5.54 10.76 -4.62
C ASP A 172 -6.88 10.31 -4.04
N THR A 173 -6.83 9.81 -2.80
CA THR A 173 -7.98 9.17 -2.14
C THR A 173 -8.95 10.18 -1.52
N PRO A 174 -10.22 9.82 -1.28
CA PRO A 174 -11.17 10.67 -0.56
C PRO A 174 -10.67 11.18 0.80
N TYR A 175 -10.09 10.31 1.65
CA TYR A 175 -9.62 10.78 2.97
C TYR A 175 -8.43 11.71 2.83
N ARG A 176 -7.54 11.46 1.86
CA ARG A 176 -6.40 12.34 1.59
C ARG A 176 -6.86 13.78 1.36
N LYS A 177 -7.82 13.99 0.46
CA LYS A 177 -8.35 15.34 0.14
C LYS A 177 -8.85 16.08 1.38
N ILE A 178 -9.58 15.37 2.23
CA ILE A 178 -10.14 15.94 3.46
C ILE A 178 -9.04 16.26 4.45
N ILE A 179 -8.07 15.37 4.65
CA ILE A 179 -6.91 15.57 5.54
C ILE A 179 -6.08 16.77 5.06
N GLU A 180 -5.75 16.84 3.78
CA GLU A 180 -4.98 17.95 3.18
C GLU A 180 -5.66 19.29 3.41
N GLN A 181 -6.97 19.36 3.14
CA GLN A 181 -7.76 20.57 3.33
C GLN A 181 -7.88 20.96 4.81
N ARG A 182 -8.11 19.99 5.70
CA ARG A 182 -8.37 20.23 7.13
C ARG A 182 -7.13 20.67 7.89
N PHE A 183 -5.97 20.10 7.57
CA PHE A 183 -4.73 20.34 8.31
C PHE A 183 -3.72 21.21 7.57
N GLY A 184 -3.98 21.56 6.30
CA GLY A 184 -3.02 22.31 5.50
C GLY A 184 -1.76 21.50 5.21
N TRP A 185 -1.92 20.21 4.92
CA TRP A 185 -0.83 19.26 4.68
C TRP A 185 -0.70 18.91 3.19
N PRO A 186 -0.32 19.85 2.29
CA PRO A 186 -0.24 19.55 0.87
C PRO A 186 0.87 18.53 0.58
N PRO A 187 0.78 17.80 -0.54
CA PRO A 187 1.85 16.90 -0.97
C PRO A 187 3.22 17.59 -1.02
N LEU A 188 4.29 16.82 -0.76
CA LEU A 188 5.68 17.26 -0.90
C LEU A 188 6.23 17.06 -2.31
#